data_AF-A0A9Q1ELJ9-F1
#
_entry.id   AF-A0A9Q1ELJ9-F1
#
_cell.length_a   1.000
_cell.length_b   1.000
_cell.length_c   1.000
_cell.angle_alpha   90.00
_cell.angle_beta   90.00
_cell.angle_gamma   90.00
#
_symmetry.space_group_name_H-M   'P 1'
#
loop_
_entity.id
_entity.type
_entity.pdbx_description
1 polymer ?
#
loop_
_entity_poly.entity_id
_entity_poly.type
_entity_poly.pdbx_seq_one_letter_code
_entity_poly.pdbx_strand_id
1 'polypeptide(L)'
;MSEMKVFNTPCLDLECFLSAKAKLRQEGLLDAVLKANLEHAIQALEGMPAAKRSNAALLVEGERQLVKFTSGSPVIHYTVTQGAAGPQLQQKIHVGARLTPSSVAPAHFAGHRCRDEFEPCLEQARKAVAEEGVANVELRVMCDELQLTYVTHQPSATVTVTPRCRVNLGRTLSLQKVLEVKNWMEQRGMMGKGLLACFQHLLVSHSQYQVENAKLVLQSEGQIIELISGRPDYHNVQFYIFADANNEIQSQRVQDIDLWDYD
;
A
#
# COMPACT_ATOMS: atom_id res chain seq x y z
N MET A 1 5.67 35.01 7.45
CA MET A 1 6.66 33.98 7.82
C MET A 1 6.21 33.40 9.14
N SER A 2 5.57 32.24 9.11
CA SER A 2 4.97 31.65 10.31
C SER A 2 6.05 30.93 11.11
N GLU A 3 6.12 31.21 12.42
CA GLU A 3 7.16 30.69 13.31
C GLU A 3 7.18 29.15 13.32
N MET A 4 8.35 28.58 13.06
CA MET A 4 8.58 27.14 13.14
C MET A 4 8.66 26.72 14.62
N LYS A 5 7.58 26.17 15.17
CA LYS A 5 7.56 25.67 16.55
C LYS A 5 8.03 24.22 16.60
N VAL A 6 9.31 24.02 16.91
CA VAL A 6 9.91 22.69 17.09
C VAL A 6 9.57 22.17 18.48
N PHE A 7 8.70 21.16 18.55
CA PHE A 7 8.59 20.30 19.72
C PHE A 7 9.51 19.10 19.49
N ASN A 8 10.38 18.80 20.44
CA ASN A 8 11.23 17.61 20.38
C ASN A 8 11.05 16.83 21.68
N THR A 9 10.62 15.57 21.57
CA THR A 9 10.51 14.65 22.71
C THR A 9 11.49 13.50 22.48
N PRO A 10 12.55 13.36 23.29
CA PRO A 10 13.69 12.47 22.98
C PRO A 10 13.42 10.97 23.21
N CYS A 11 12.28 10.62 23.82
CA CYS A 11 11.85 9.24 23.99
C CYS A 11 10.32 9.21 23.87
N LEU A 12 9.81 8.54 22.83
CA LEU A 12 8.37 8.36 22.64
C LEU A 12 8.04 6.88 22.65
N ASP A 13 7.74 6.36 23.83
CA ASP A 13 6.70 5.34 23.91
C ASP A 13 5.32 5.98 23.62
N LEU A 14 4.30 5.14 23.51
CA LEU A 14 2.93 5.58 23.26
C LEU A 14 2.47 6.62 24.30
N GLU A 15 2.88 6.47 25.56
CA GLU A 15 2.50 7.36 26.66
C GLU A 15 3.08 8.76 26.47
N CYS A 16 4.34 8.87 26.05
CA CYS A 16 4.97 10.15 25.77
C CYS A 16 4.34 10.83 24.54
N PHE A 17 3.83 10.07 23.56
CA PHE A 17 3.07 10.61 22.42
C PHE A 17 1.71 11.18 22.86
N LEU A 18 1.00 10.46 23.74
CA LEU A 18 -0.24 10.93 24.34
C LEU A 18 -0.02 12.17 25.23
N SER A 19 1.09 12.20 25.96
CA SER A 19 1.50 13.36 26.77
C SER A 19 1.79 14.59 25.91
N ALA A 20 2.52 14.43 24.80
CA ALA A 20 2.75 15.51 23.84
C ALA A 20 1.43 16.04 23.25
N LYS A 21 0.49 15.16 22.88
CA LYS A 21 -0.87 15.54 22.44
C LYS A 21 -1.61 16.35 23.51
N ALA A 22 -1.54 15.94 24.78
CA ALA A 22 -2.17 16.67 25.89
C ALA A 22 -1.54 18.05 26.10
N LYS A 23 -0.21 18.15 26.02
CA LYS A 23 0.52 19.43 26.13
C LYS A 23 0.16 20.41 25.00
N LEU A 24 0.15 19.93 23.75
CA LEU A 24 -0.27 20.74 22.59
C LEU A 24 -1.70 21.27 22.74
N ARG A 25 -2.60 20.48 23.34
CA ARG A 25 -3.96 20.90 23.67
C ARG A 25 -3.98 22.01 24.74
N GLN A 26 -3.19 21.87 25.80
CA GLN A 26 -3.11 22.87 26.87
C GLN A 26 -2.54 24.20 26.38
N GLU A 27 -1.60 24.17 25.43
CA GLU A 27 -0.99 25.36 24.83
C GLU A 27 -1.86 25.98 23.72
N GLY A 28 -3.04 25.41 23.41
CA GLY A 28 -3.94 25.91 22.37
C GLY A 28 -3.42 25.73 20.95
N LEU A 29 -2.45 24.84 20.74
CA LEU A 29 -1.79 24.58 19.45
C LEU A 29 -2.40 23.39 18.69
N LEU A 30 -3.33 22.67 19.30
CA LEU A 30 -3.98 21.49 18.73
C LEU A 30 -5.25 21.86 17.95
N ASP A 31 -5.08 22.32 16.72
CA ASP A 31 -6.23 22.45 15.81
C ASP A 31 -6.70 21.10 15.24
N ALA A 32 -7.77 21.13 14.45
CA ALA A 32 -8.42 19.94 13.92
C ALA A 32 -7.52 19.09 13.02
N VAL A 33 -6.67 19.73 12.20
CA VAL A 33 -5.80 19.02 11.26
C VAL A 33 -4.64 18.38 12.04
N LEU A 34 -4.11 19.04 13.08
CA LEU A 34 -2.94 18.53 13.81
C LEU A 34 -3.38 17.36 14.68
N LYS A 35 -4.59 17.48 15.24
CA LYS A 35 -5.25 16.40 15.95
C LYS A 35 -5.40 15.17 15.05
N ALA A 36 -5.88 15.31 13.83
CA ALA A 36 -6.04 14.20 12.90
C ALA A 36 -4.70 13.56 12.53
N ASN A 37 -3.67 14.35 12.25
CA ASN A 37 -2.33 13.85 11.94
C ASN A 37 -1.69 13.13 13.13
N LEU A 38 -1.85 13.65 14.35
CA LEU A 38 -1.36 13.00 15.57
C LEU A 38 -2.10 11.69 15.85
N GLU A 39 -3.42 11.65 15.67
CA GLU A 39 -4.21 10.41 15.83
C GLU A 39 -3.78 9.35 14.83
N HIS A 40 -3.53 9.74 13.57
CA HIS A 40 -3.03 8.84 12.55
C HIS A 40 -1.60 8.34 12.87
N ALA A 41 -0.72 9.21 13.37
CA ALA A 41 0.62 8.82 13.81
C ALA A 41 0.59 7.82 14.99
N ILE A 42 -0.33 8.02 15.95
CA ILE A 42 -0.54 7.11 17.08
C ILE A 42 -0.99 5.73 16.56
N GLN A 43 -1.99 5.68 15.69
CA GLN A 43 -2.47 4.42 15.11
C GLN A 43 -1.35 3.68 14.36
N ALA A 44 -0.53 4.41 13.61
CA ALA A 44 0.63 3.84 12.94
C ALA A 44 1.63 3.25 13.95
N LEU A 45 1.94 3.95 15.04
CA LEU A 45 2.82 3.48 16.10
C LEU A 45 2.27 2.26 16.85
N GLU A 46 0.97 2.23 17.12
CA GLU A 46 0.29 1.10 17.76
C GLU A 46 0.36 -0.17 16.90
N GLY A 47 0.35 -0.02 15.57
CA GLY A 47 0.55 -1.14 14.63
C GLY A 47 1.98 -1.68 14.58
N MET A 48 2.98 -0.98 15.13
CA MET A 48 4.37 -1.41 15.08
C MET A 48 4.72 -2.38 16.22
N PRO A 49 5.66 -3.32 16.01
CA PRO A 49 6.21 -4.13 17.11
C PRO A 49 6.82 -3.24 18.19
N ALA A 50 6.57 -3.55 19.48
CA ALA A 50 7.06 -2.76 20.61
C ALA A 50 8.58 -2.51 20.58
N ALA A 51 9.36 -3.52 20.18
CA ALA A 51 10.81 -3.44 20.05
C ALA A 51 11.31 -2.42 19.01
N LYS A 52 10.44 -1.96 18.10
CA LYS A 52 10.75 -0.97 17.07
C LYS A 52 10.28 0.44 17.42
N ARG A 53 9.47 0.61 18.48
CA ARG A 53 8.96 1.92 18.93
C ARG A 53 10.00 2.76 19.69
N SER A 54 11.18 2.20 19.97
CA SER A 54 12.25 2.91 20.67
C SER A 54 12.80 4.08 19.84
N ASN A 55 13.17 5.16 20.54
CA ASN A 55 13.78 6.36 19.96
C ASN A 55 12.90 7.11 18.94
N ALA A 56 11.58 7.05 19.09
CA ALA A 56 10.69 7.95 18.38
C ALA A 56 10.82 9.38 18.91
N ALA A 57 10.98 10.34 18.00
CA ALA A 57 11.03 11.76 18.28
C ALA A 57 9.96 12.49 17.46
N LEU A 58 8.97 13.07 18.14
CA LEU A 58 7.86 13.80 17.52
C LEU A 58 8.39 15.18 17.18
N LEU A 59 8.37 15.53 15.89
CA LEU A 59 8.59 16.88 15.42
C LEU A 59 7.31 17.40 14.77
N VAL A 60 6.83 18.55 15.23
CA VAL A 60 5.72 19.30 14.63
C VAL A 60 6.30 20.52 13.90
N GLU A 61 6.00 20.70 12.61
CA GLU A 61 6.52 21.84 11.82
C GLU A 61 5.40 22.61 11.08
N GLY A 62 5.39 23.94 11.26
CA GLY A 62 4.68 24.92 10.44
C GLY A 62 3.14 24.94 10.52
N GLU A 63 2.51 25.80 9.70
CA GLU A 63 1.04 25.87 9.52
C GLU A 63 0.43 24.60 8.88
N ARG A 64 1.29 23.69 8.40
CA ARG A 64 0.93 22.38 7.84
C ARG A 64 1.53 21.21 8.63
N GLN A 65 1.53 21.33 9.96
CA GLN A 65 1.28 20.26 10.93
C GLN A 65 1.82 18.87 10.57
N LEU A 66 3.09 18.88 10.21
CA LEU A 66 3.85 17.70 9.86
C LEU A 66 4.17 16.94 11.14
N VAL A 67 3.83 15.67 11.23
CA VAL A 67 4.23 14.84 12.39
C VAL A 67 5.34 13.91 11.94
N LYS A 68 6.58 14.17 12.35
CA LYS A 68 7.69 13.24 12.09
C LYS A 68 7.96 12.39 13.31
N PHE A 69 8.32 11.13 13.11
CA PHE A 69 8.91 10.28 14.16
C PHE A 69 9.91 9.29 13.57
N THR A 70 10.86 8.84 14.39
CA THR A 70 11.89 7.86 14.01
C THR A 70 11.63 6.53 14.69
N SER A 71 11.93 5.40 14.05
CA SER A 71 11.78 4.11 14.73
C SER A 71 12.76 3.07 14.21
N GLY A 72 13.16 2.14 15.10
CA GLY A 72 13.92 0.96 14.75
C GLY A 72 15.42 1.16 14.43
N SER A 73 16.01 0.06 13.96
CA SER A 73 17.36 -0.04 13.39
C SER A 73 17.25 -0.93 12.15
N PRO A 74 17.58 -0.42 10.93
CA PRO A 74 17.93 0.98 10.64
C PRO A 74 16.79 1.95 10.96
N VAL A 75 17.14 3.24 11.13
CA VAL A 75 16.18 4.29 11.50
C VAL A 75 15.21 4.54 10.34
N ILE A 76 13.93 4.35 10.59
CA ILE A 76 12.83 4.68 9.68
C ILE A 76 12.28 6.04 10.09
N HIS A 77 12.25 7.00 9.16
CA HIS A 77 11.63 8.29 9.35
C HIS A 77 10.19 8.24 8.87
N TYR A 78 9.26 8.44 9.77
CA TYR A 78 7.84 8.57 9.49
C TYR A 78 7.49 10.04 9.37
N THR A 79 6.57 10.35 8.49
CA THR A 79 6.09 11.71 8.24
C THR A 79 4.60 11.63 7.95
N VAL A 80 3.77 12.20 8.82
CA VAL A 80 2.33 12.33 8.57
C VAL A 80 2.03 13.73 8.07
N THR A 81 1.32 13.80 6.95
CA THR A 81 0.87 15.05 6.31
C THR A 81 -0.62 15.01 6.04
N GLN A 82 -1.25 16.18 5.96
CA GLN A 82 -2.64 16.27 5.49
C GLN A 82 -2.68 16.17 3.96
N GLY A 83 -3.20 15.06 3.44
CA GLY A 83 -3.51 14.87 2.02
C GLY A 83 -4.94 15.26 1.67
N ALA A 84 -5.28 15.17 0.38
CA ALA A 84 -6.61 15.51 -0.13
C ALA A 84 -7.73 14.60 0.44
N ALA A 85 -7.40 13.34 0.74
CA ALA A 85 -8.33 12.36 1.30
C ALA A 85 -8.24 12.20 2.83
N GLY A 86 -7.42 12.99 3.50
CA GLY A 86 -7.12 12.83 4.92
C GLY A 86 -5.62 12.74 5.23
N PRO A 87 -5.25 12.45 6.48
CA PRO A 87 -3.86 12.20 6.87
C PRO A 87 -3.21 11.08 6.05
N GLN A 88 -1.94 11.27 5.68
CA GLN A 88 -1.14 10.32 4.91
C GLN A 88 0.19 10.08 5.62
N LEU A 89 0.53 8.81 5.84
CA LEU A 89 1.79 8.37 6.42
C LEU A 89 2.82 8.07 5.31
N GLN A 90 3.92 8.80 5.33
CA GLN A 90 5.10 8.54 4.50
C GLN A 90 6.22 7.97 5.36
N GLN A 91 6.87 6.93 4.85
CA GLN A 91 7.99 6.27 5.50
C GLN A 91 9.23 6.47 4.63
N LYS A 92 10.33 6.91 5.23
CA LYS A 92 11.59 7.17 4.54
C LYS A 92 12.74 6.50 5.28
N ILE A 93 13.54 5.73 4.57
CA ILE A 93 14.69 4.99 5.08
C ILE A 93 15.92 5.50 4.37
N HIS A 94 16.84 6.09 5.13
CA HIS A 94 18.15 6.46 4.60
C HIS A 94 19.03 5.22 4.57
N VAL A 95 19.47 4.86 3.37
CA VAL A 95 20.46 3.81 3.16
C VAL A 95 21.81 4.44 2.88
N GLY A 96 22.89 3.67 3.02
CA GLY A 96 24.25 4.16 2.79
C GLY A 96 24.54 4.53 1.32
N ALA A 97 25.76 4.27 0.87
CA ALA A 97 26.14 4.58 -0.52
C ALA A 97 25.34 3.79 -1.57
N ARG A 98 24.87 2.58 -1.21
CA ARG A 98 24.14 1.68 -2.10
C ARG A 98 22.91 1.10 -1.42
N LEU A 99 21.82 1.01 -2.16
CA LEU A 99 20.65 0.23 -1.80
C LEU A 99 20.87 -1.23 -2.22
N THR A 100 20.81 -2.16 -1.28
CA THR A 100 20.97 -3.61 -1.52
C THR A 100 19.67 -4.35 -1.17
N PRO A 101 19.46 -5.60 -1.63
CA PRO A 101 18.31 -6.39 -1.22
C PRO A 101 18.22 -6.58 0.31
N SER A 102 19.35 -6.65 1.00
CA SER A 102 19.42 -6.72 2.47
C SER A 102 18.99 -5.43 3.18
N SER A 103 19.04 -4.29 2.48
CA SER A 103 18.50 -3.03 2.99
C SER A 103 16.97 -3.05 3.05
N VAL A 104 16.32 -3.91 2.26
CA VAL A 104 14.86 -4.08 2.22
C VAL A 104 14.43 -5.19 3.18
N ALA A 105 14.17 -4.80 4.43
CA ALA A 105 13.83 -5.73 5.50
C ALA A 105 12.32 -5.94 5.66
N PRO A 106 11.85 -7.15 6.05
CA PRO A 106 10.43 -7.41 6.31
C PRO A 106 9.83 -6.46 7.35
N ALA A 107 10.61 -6.05 8.34
CA ALA A 107 10.18 -5.12 9.39
C ALA A 107 9.73 -3.76 8.86
N HIS A 108 10.21 -3.34 7.68
CA HIS A 108 9.80 -2.07 7.05
C HIS A 108 8.35 -2.13 6.52
N PHE A 109 7.83 -3.34 6.31
CA PHE A 109 6.48 -3.62 5.83
C PHE A 109 5.57 -4.15 6.95
N ALA A 110 5.99 -4.06 8.21
CA ALA A 110 5.21 -4.57 9.34
C ALA A 110 3.83 -3.90 9.39
N GLY A 111 2.78 -4.72 9.56
CA GLY A 111 1.38 -4.27 9.57
C GLY A 111 0.79 -3.97 8.18
N HIS A 112 1.60 -3.93 7.12
CA HIS A 112 1.11 -3.73 5.77
C HIS A 112 0.48 -5.02 5.21
N ARG A 113 -0.74 -4.90 4.68
CA ARG A 113 -1.41 -5.93 3.89
C ARG A 113 -1.30 -5.55 2.42
N CYS A 114 -0.42 -6.24 1.70
CA CYS A 114 -0.21 -6.01 0.27
C CYS A 114 -1.47 -6.38 -0.52
N ARG A 115 -1.83 -5.56 -1.52
CA ARG A 115 -2.92 -5.83 -2.45
C ARG A 115 -2.60 -6.90 -3.50
N ASP A 116 -1.34 -7.29 -3.58
CA ASP A 116 -0.84 -8.39 -4.39
C ASP A 116 -0.51 -9.58 -3.49
N GLU A 117 -1.37 -10.60 -3.49
CA GLU A 117 -1.18 -11.81 -2.67
C GLU A 117 -0.12 -12.76 -3.24
N PHE A 118 0.24 -12.60 -4.52
CA PHE A 118 1.16 -13.49 -5.22
C PHE A 118 2.59 -12.95 -5.27
N GLU A 119 2.73 -11.64 -5.39
CA GLU A 119 4.03 -10.98 -5.35
C GLU A 119 3.98 -9.77 -4.41
N PRO A 120 4.17 -9.96 -3.10
CA PRO A 120 4.03 -8.88 -2.14
C PRO A 120 5.03 -7.73 -2.35
N CYS A 121 4.71 -6.54 -1.85
CA CYS A 121 5.55 -5.34 -1.89
C CYS A 121 7.02 -5.60 -1.53
N LEU A 122 7.26 -6.42 -0.50
CA LEU A 122 8.59 -6.78 -0.03
C LEU A 122 9.42 -7.46 -1.13
N GLU A 123 8.83 -8.46 -1.77
CA GLU A 123 9.51 -9.25 -2.81
C GLU A 123 9.71 -8.42 -4.08
N GLN A 124 8.71 -7.62 -4.47
CA GLN A 124 8.86 -6.67 -5.59
C GLN A 124 9.95 -5.62 -5.31
N ALA A 125 9.99 -5.07 -4.10
CA ALA A 125 11.01 -4.11 -3.71
C ALA A 125 12.42 -4.72 -3.71
N ARG A 126 12.56 -5.99 -3.29
CA ARG A 126 13.84 -6.70 -3.37
C ARG A 126 14.26 -6.96 -4.81
N LYS A 127 13.34 -7.42 -5.66
CA LYS A 127 13.58 -7.65 -7.10
C LYS A 127 13.95 -6.37 -7.85
N ALA A 128 13.40 -5.23 -7.43
CA ALA A 128 13.71 -3.93 -8.00
C ALA A 128 15.14 -3.44 -7.67
N VAL A 129 15.83 -4.11 -6.74
CA VAL A 129 17.22 -3.82 -6.37
C VAL A 129 18.11 -4.94 -6.92
N ALA A 130 19.07 -4.59 -7.76
CA ALA A 130 20.06 -5.55 -8.27
C ALA A 130 20.83 -6.23 -7.11
N GLU A 131 21.27 -7.47 -7.29
CA GLU A 131 22.00 -8.23 -6.25
C GLU A 131 23.26 -7.49 -5.77
N GLU A 132 23.97 -6.85 -6.70
CA GLU A 132 25.17 -6.05 -6.39
C GLU A 132 24.84 -4.73 -5.66
N GLY A 133 23.58 -4.32 -5.67
CA GLY A 133 23.08 -3.05 -5.12
C GLY A 133 23.20 -1.87 -6.07
N VAL A 134 22.33 -0.87 -5.86
CA VAL A 134 22.18 0.30 -6.74
C VAL A 134 22.60 1.57 -5.98
N ALA A 135 23.52 2.34 -6.55
CA ALA A 135 23.95 3.64 -5.99
C ALA A 135 23.06 4.78 -6.50
N ASN A 136 23.02 5.89 -5.78
CA ASN A 136 22.35 7.13 -6.21
C ASN A 136 20.90 6.91 -6.67
N VAL A 137 20.18 6.04 -5.97
CA VAL A 137 18.79 5.72 -6.27
C VAL A 137 17.87 6.11 -5.11
N GLU A 138 16.65 6.44 -5.49
CA GLU A 138 15.48 6.47 -4.63
C GLU A 138 14.51 5.34 -5.05
N LEU A 139 14.24 4.39 -4.16
CA LEU A 139 13.24 3.34 -4.39
C LEU A 139 11.95 3.71 -3.66
N ARG A 140 10.88 3.95 -4.41
CA ARG A 140 9.53 4.21 -3.89
C ARG A 140 8.68 2.96 -3.99
N VAL A 141 8.05 2.55 -2.91
CA VAL A 141 7.05 1.48 -2.86
C VAL A 141 5.70 2.09 -2.51
N MET A 142 4.77 2.00 -3.44
CA MET A 142 3.44 2.62 -3.35
C MET A 142 2.37 1.52 -3.42
N CYS A 143 1.71 1.24 -2.29
CA CYS A 143 0.68 0.21 -2.20
C CYS A 143 -0.41 0.62 -1.21
N ASP A 144 -1.55 1.09 -1.73
CA ASP A 144 -2.67 1.65 -0.96
C ASP A 144 -2.20 2.74 0.02
N GLU A 145 -2.27 2.44 1.33
CA GLU A 145 -1.84 3.31 2.44
C GLU A 145 -0.32 3.29 2.66
N LEU A 146 0.40 2.30 2.12
CA LEU A 146 1.85 2.21 2.24
C LEU A 146 2.54 3.14 1.23
N GLN A 147 3.28 4.11 1.76
CA GLN A 147 4.20 4.95 1.01
C GLN A 147 5.59 4.84 1.64
N LEU A 148 6.40 3.91 1.14
CA LEU A 148 7.74 3.62 1.66
C LEU A 148 8.82 4.03 0.66
N THR A 149 9.79 4.82 1.11
CA THR A 149 10.87 5.33 0.26
C THR A 149 12.23 4.99 0.85
N TYR A 150 13.08 4.33 0.08
CA TYR A 150 14.50 4.15 0.40
C TYR A 150 15.31 5.19 -0.35
N VAL A 151 16.21 5.89 0.34
CA VAL A 151 17.00 6.99 -0.25
C VAL A 151 18.48 6.82 0.08
N THR A 152 19.30 6.74 -0.98
CA THR A 152 20.77 6.85 -0.89
C THR A 152 21.21 8.31 -0.68
N HIS A 153 22.49 8.57 -0.40
CA HIS A 153 22.97 9.92 -0.08
C HIS A 153 22.62 10.98 -1.16
N GLN A 154 22.84 10.66 -2.44
CA GLN A 154 22.62 11.60 -3.56
C GLN A 154 21.82 10.92 -4.67
N PRO A 155 20.49 10.78 -4.52
CA PRO A 155 19.67 10.09 -5.51
C PRO A 155 19.63 10.89 -6.81
N SER A 156 20.01 10.25 -7.92
CA SER A 156 19.91 10.78 -9.29
C SER A 156 18.86 10.05 -10.13
N ALA A 157 18.38 8.90 -9.65
CA ALA A 157 17.35 8.11 -10.30
C ALA A 157 16.26 7.68 -9.31
N THR A 158 15.04 7.49 -9.81
CA THR A 158 13.91 6.98 -9.01
C THR A 158 13.37 5.70 -9.63
N VAL A 159 13.27 4.65 -8.83
CA VAL A 159 12.60 3.40 -9.17
C VAL A 159 11.31 3.34 -8.37
N THR A 160 10.19 3.06 -9.04
CA THR A 160 8.89 2.96 -8.37
C THR A 160 8.34 1.55 -8.50
N VAL A 161 7.99 0.96 -7.37
CA VAL A 161 7.27 -0.30 -7.24
C VAL A 161 5.81 0.02 -6.93
N THR A 162 4.93 -0.39 -7.82
CA THR A 162 3.47 -0.27 -7.66
C THR A 162 2.88 -1.65 -7.89
N PRO A 163 2.63 -2.43 -6.82
CA PRO A 163 2.14 -3.80 -6.94
C PRO A 163 0.82 -3.87 -7.72
N ARG A 164 0.56 -4.98 -8.40
CA ARG A 164 -0.76 -5.23 -9.01
C ARG A 164 -1.79 -5.52 -7.91
N CYS A 165 -3.07 -5.40 -8.21
CA CYS A 165 -4.11 -5.89 -7.30
C CYS A 165 -4.48 -7.32 -7.73
N ARG A 166 -3.99 -8.33 -6.99
CA ARG A 166 -4.20 -9.74 -7.32
C ARG A 166 -4.63 -10.50 -6.08
N VAL A 167 -5.77 -11.19 -6.15
CA VAL A 167 -6.38 -11.88 -5.01
C VAL A 167 -6.59 -13.36 -5.33
N ASN A 168 -6.23 -14.23 -4.37
CA ASN A 168 -6.42 -15.67 -4.47
C ASN A 168 -7.81 -16.10 -3.97
N LEU A 169 -8.66 -16.49 -4.91
CA LEU A 169 -9.99 -17.02 -4.64
C LEU A 169 -9.99 -18.48 -4.13
N GLY A 170 -8.84 -19.15 -4.07
CA GLY A 170 -8.73 -20.57 -3.73
C GLY A 170 -8.88 -21.45 -4.97
N ARG A 171 -9.30 -22.71 -4.83
CA ARG A 171 -9.34 -23.67 -5.96
C ARG A 171 -10.35 -23.29 -7.04
N THR A 172 -11.48 -22.73 -6.64
CA THR A 172 -12.59 -22.32 -7.51
C THR A 172 -13.01 -20.91 -7.17
N LEU A 173 -13.77 -20.28 -8.07
CA LEU A 173 -14.33 -18.95 -7.82
C LEU A 173 -15.35 -19.03 -6.67
N SER A 174 -15.01 -18.42 -5.53
CA SER A 174 -15.85 -18.36 -4.35
C SER A 174 -16.61 -17.03 -4.30
N LEU A 175 -17.93 -17.08 -4.38
CA LEU A 175 -18.79 -15.90 -4.27
C LEU A 175 -18.53 -15.14 -2.96
N GLN A 176 -18.33 -15.87 -1.86
CA GLN A 176 -18.00 -15.27 -0.56
C GLN A 176 -16.72 -14.43 -0.66
N LYS A 177 -15.64 -14.99 -1.24
CA LYS A 177 -14.38 -14.25 -1.39
C LYS A 177 -14.52 -13.07 -2.35
N VAL A 178 -15.28 -13.21 -3.44
CA VAL A 178 -15.55 -12.08 -4.35
C VAL A 178 -16.24 -10.94 -3.60
N LEU A 179 -17.21 -11.25 -2.73
CA LEU A 179 -17.88 -10.25 -1.89
C LEU A 179 -16.95 -9.66 -0.83
N GLU A 180 -16.08 -10.46 -0.21
CA GLU A 180 -15.06 -9.98 0.73
C GLU A 180 -14.11 -8.99 0.04
N VAL A 181 -13.64 -9.29 -1.16
CA VAL A 181 -12.78 -8.39 -1.96
C VAL A 181 -13.53 -7.11 -2.32
N LYS A 182 -14.76 -7.22 -2.83
CA LYS A 182 -15.61 -6.06 -3.15
C LYS A 182 -15.75 -5.14 -1.94
N ASN A 183 -16.14 -5.71 -0.79
CA ASN A 183 -16.36 -4.95 0.45
C ASN A 183 -15.05 -4.32 0.96
N TRP A 184 -13.93 -5.04 0.89
CA TRP A 184 -12.62 -4.53 1.25
C TRP A 184 -12.21 -3.32 0.39
N MET A 185 -12.41 -3.39 -0.93
CA MET A 185 -12.14 -2.27 -1.83
C MET A 185 -13.04 -1.06 -1.58
N GLU A 186 -14.33 -1.29 -1.28
CA GLU A 186 -15.28 -0.23 -0.91
C GLU A 186 -14.86 0.46 0.39
N GLN A 187 -14.51 -0.30 1.42
CA GLN A 187 -14.05 0.24 2.72
C GLN A 187 -12.79 1.09 2.60
N ARG A 188 -11.94 0.79 1.60
CA ARG A 188 -10.70 1.53 1.31
C ARG A 188 -10.87 2.66 0.30
N GLY A 189 -12.09 2.90 -0.19
CA GLY A 189 -12.36 3.93 -1.21
C GLY A 189 -11.68 3.66 -2.56
N MET A 190 -11.29 2.42 -2.84
CA MET A 190 -10.67 2.01 -4.10
C MET A 190 -11.71 1.63 -5.17
N MET A 191 -12.99 1.54 -4.78
CA MET A 191 -14.08 1.14 -5.65
C MET A 191 -14.61 2.32 -6.48
N GLY A 192 -14.09 2.47 -7.70
CA GLY A 192 -14.68 3.37 -8.70
C GLY A 192 -16.04 2.88 -9.22
N LYS A 193 -16.81 3.76 -9.89
CA LYS A 193 -18.14 3.42 -10.41
C LYS A 193 -18.09 2.28 -11.43
N GLY A 194 -17.16 2.34 -12.38
CA GLY A 194 -17.05 1.29 -13.38
C GLY A 194 -16.52 -0.02 -12.80
N LEU A 195 -15.60 0.02 -11.83
CA LEU A 195 -15.15 -1.20 -11.15
C LEU A 195 -16.30 -1.84 -10.34
N LEU A 196 -17.13 -1.03 -9.68
CA LEU A 196 -18.33 -1.51 -9.00
C LEU A 196 -19.29 -2.19 -9.99
N ALA A 197 -19.49 -1.60 -11.17
CA ALA A 197 -20.31 -2.20 -12.22
C ALA A 197 -19.71 -3.54 -12.71
N CYS A 198 -18.39 -3.65 -12.84
CA CYS A 198 -17.71 -4.92 -13.16
C CYS A 198 -17.98 -5.98 -12.09
N PHE A 199 -17.88 -5.61 -10.80
CA PHE A 199 -18.22 -6.51 -9.69
C PHE A 199 -19.69 -6.92 -9.70
N GLN A 200 -20.61 -5.98 -9.94
CA GLN A 200 -22.05 -6.28 -10.03
C GLN A 200 -22.33 -7.26 -11.16
N HIS A 201 -21.72 -7.06 -12.33
CA HIS A 201 -21.84 -8.01 -13.44
C HIS A 201 -21.28 -9.38 -13.08
N LEU A 202 -20.10 -9.45 -12.45
CA LEU A 202 -19.50 -10.70 -11.98
C LEU A 202 -20.43 -11.44 -11.01
N LEU A 203 -21.07 -10.72 -10.07
CA LEU A 203 -21.97 -11.31 -9.08
C LEU A 203 -23.26 -11.82 -9.71
N VAL A 204 -23.84 -11.09 -10.66
CA VAL A 204 -25.06 -11.50 -11.39
C VAL A 204 -24.79 -12.70 -12.30
N SER A 205 -23.66 -12.68 -13.00
CA SER A 205 -23.27 -13.71 -13.97
C SER A 205 -22.32 -14.76 -13.39
N HIS A 206 -22.25 -14.90 -12.06
CA HIS A 206 -21.25 -15.71 -11.34
C HIS A 206 -21.11 -17.15 -11.86
N SER A 207 -22.22 -17.80 -12.23
CA SER A 207 -22.22 -19.17 -12.75
C SER A 207 -21.41 -19.33 -14.04
N GLN A 208 -21.30 -18.29 -14.85
CA GLN A 208 -20.54 -18.30 -16.11
C GLN A 208 -19.03 -18.36 -15.88
N TYR A 209 -18.58 -18.00 -14.68
CA TYR A 209 -17.17 -17.89 -14.32
C TYR A 209 -16.69 -19.01 -13.39
N GLN A 210 -17.55 -20.01 -13.12
CA GLN A 210 -17.19 -21.18 -12.31
C GLN A 210 -16.32 -22.16 -13.09
N VAL A 211 -15.07 -21.77 -13.31
CA VAL A 211 -14.06 -22.60 -13.97
C VAL A 211 -12.87 -22.82 -13.04
N GLU A 212 -12.31 -24.03 -13.07
CA GLU A 212 -11.08 -24.34 -12.34
C GLU A 212 -9.86 -23.69 -13.01
N ASN A 213 -8.88 -23.25 -12.22
CA ASN A 213 -7.66 -22.61 -12.71
C ASN A 213 -7.94 -21.45 -13.68
N ALA A 214 -8.75 -20.49 -13.23
CA ALA A 214 -9.16 -19.34 -14.05
C ALA A 214 -8.62 -18.03 -13.49
N LYS A 215 -8.39 -17.08 -14.39
CA LYS A 215 -8.05 -15.70 -14.05
C LYS A 215 -9.17 -14.78 -14.51
N LEU A 216 -9.75 -14.02 -13.60
CA LEU A 216 -10.70 -12.97 -13.93
C LEU A 216 -10.04 -11.62 -13.77
N VAL A 217 -10.03 -10.81 -14.82
CA VAL A 217 -9.51 -9.46 -14.82
C VAL A 217 -10.68 -8.49 -14.86
N LEU A 218 -10.84 -7.71 -13.79
CA LEU A 218 -11.80 -6.60 -13.78
C LEU A 218 -11.03 -5.30 -14.02
N GLN A 219 -11.48 -4.50 -14.97
CA GLN A 219 -10.80 -3.27 -15.36
C GLN A 219 -11.77 -2.10 -15.53
N SER A 220 -11.40 -0.94 -15.01
CA SER A 220 -12.13 0.31 -15.22
C SER A 220 -11.25 1.51 -14.87
N GLU A 221 -11.32 2.61 -15.63
CA GLU A 221 -10.66 3.89 -15.31
C GLU A 221 -9.14 3.75 -15.00
N GLY A 222 -8.46 2.83 -15.69
CA GLY A 222 -7.03 2.55 -15.47
C GLY A 222 -6.73 1.71 -14.21
N GLN A 223 -7.74 1.38 -13.41
CA GLN A 223 -7.66 0.39 -12.33
C GLN A 223 -7.85 -1.02 -12.88
N ILE A 224 -7.04 -1.96 -12.38
CA ILE A 224 -7.09 -3.37 -12.74
C ILE A 224 -7.01 -4.20 -11.47
N ILE A 225 -7.91 -5.18 -11.35
CA ILE A 225 -7.86 -6.23 -10.34
C ILE A 225 -7.91 -7.60 -11.00
N GLU A 226 -7.07 -8.51 -10.54
CA GLU A 226 -7.03 -9.89 -10.98
C GLU A 226 -7.53 -10.79 -9.85
N LEU A 227 -8.60 -11.52 -10.09
CA LEU A 227 -9.12 -12.55 -9.20
C LEU A 227 -8.71 -13.91 -9.75
N ILE A 228 -7.88 -14.62 -9.00
CA ILE A 228 -7.22 -15.84 -9.47
C ILE A 228 -7.80 -17.03 -8.71
N SER A 229 -8.33 -18.02 -9.44
CA SER A 229 -8.69 -19.32 -8.91
C SER A 229 -7.68 -20.38 -9.38
N GLY A 230 -7.38 -21.35 -8.52
CA GLY A 230 -6.50 -22.46 -8.81
C GLY A 230 -5.02 -22.12 -8.72
N ARG A 231 -4.23 -22.52 -9.73
CA ARG A 231 -2.77 -22.28 -9.76
C ARG A 231 -2.47 -20.83 -10.18
N PRO A 232 -1.49 -20.17 -9.53
CA PRO A 232 -1.15 -18.77 -9.83
C PRO A 232 -0.42 -18.57 -11.15
N ASP A 233 0.39 -19.55 -11.57
CA ASP A 233 1.29 -19.40 -12.72
C ASP A 233 0.72 -20.01 -14.01
N TYR A 234 -0.46 -20.62 -13.93
CA TYR A 234 -1.08 -21.34 -15.03
C TYR A 234 -2.60 -21.26 -14.95
N HIS A 235 -3.21 -20.74 -16.01
CA HIS A 235 -4.66 -20.58 -16.10
C HIS A 235 -5.16 -21.14 -17.42
N ASN A 236 -6.16 -22.02 -17.37
CA ASN A 236 -6.77 -22.60 -18.57
C ASN A 236 -7.70 -21.60 -19.27
N VAL A 237 -8.24 -20.66 -18.50
CA VAL A 237 -9.23 -19.70 -18.97
C VAL A 237 -8.98 -18.35 -18.33
N GLN A 238 -9.06 -17.30 -19.15
CA GLN A 238 -9.02 -15.93 -18.70
C GLN A 238 -10.35 -15.25 -19.06
N PHE A 239 -10.92 -14.53 -18.11
CA PHE A 239 -12.11 -13.70 -18.33
C PHE A 239 -11.74 -12.25 -18.11
N TYR A 240 -12.13 -11.38 -19.03
CA TYR A 240 -11.97 -9.94 -18.92
C TYR A 240 -13.37 -9.34 -18.76
N ILE A 241 -13.57 -8.56 -17.72
CA ILE A 241 -14.79 -7.77 -17.50
C ILE A 241 -14.34 -6.33 -17.37
N PHE A 242 -14.75 -5.48 -18.30
CA PHE A 242 -14.35 -4.08 -18.28
C PHE A 242 -15.55 -3.15 -18.47
N ALA A 243 -15.49 -2.02 -17.79
CA ALA A 243 -16.44 -0.94 -17.93
C ALA A 243 -15.87 0.10 -18.88
N ASP A 244 -16.64 0.47 -19.90
CA ASP A 244 -16.27 1.53 -20.83
C ASP A 244 -16.45 2.95 -20.21
N ALA A 245 -16.23 4.00 -21.02
CA ALA A 245 -16.37 5.38 -20.57
C ALA A 245 -17.80 5.76 -20.12
N ASN A 246 -18.81 4.99 -20.54
CA ASN A 246 -20.21 5.17 -20.14
C ASN A 246 -20.59 4.26 -18.96
N ASN A 247 -19.65 3.50 -18.40
CA ASN A 247 -19.87 2.43 -17.41
C ASN A 247 -20.70 1.25 -17.96
N GLU A 248 -20.74 1.06 -19.27
CA GLU A 248 -21.33 -0.15 -19.86
C GLU A 248 -20.34 -1.31 -19.74
N ILE A 249 -20.86 -2.48 -19.36
CA ILE A 249 -20.02 -3.65 -19.10
C ILE A 249 -19.85 -4.48 -20.37
N GLN A 250 -18.59 -4.77 -20.68
CA GLN A 250 -18.20 -5.75 -21.68
C GLN A 250 -17.50 -6.92 -20.99
N SER A 251 -17.81 -8.14 -21.43
CA SER A 251 -17.15 -9.34 -20.94
C SER A 251 -16.63 -10.20 -22.10
N GLN A 252 -15.41 -10.68 -21.96
CA GLN A 252 -14.75 -11.52 -22.94
C GLN A 252 -14.10 -12.72 -22.25
N ARG A 253 -14.31 -13.91 -22.82
CA ARG A 253 -13.59 -15.12 -22.44
C ARG A 253 -12.47 -15.37 -23.43
N VAL A 254 -11.26 -15.57 -22.92
CA VAL A 254 -10.10 -16.03 -23.68
C VAL A 254 -9.74 -17.39 -23.13
N GLN A 255 -9.75 -18.41 -23.98
CA GLN A 255 -9.20 -19.71 -23.65
C GLN A 255 -7.91 -19.85 -24.43
N ASP A 256 -6.84 -20.27 -23.76
CA ASP A 256 -5.65 -20.73 -24.48
C ASP A 256 -6.09 -21.99 -25.23
N ILE A 257 -6.33 -21.84 -26.53
CA ILE A 257 -6.43 -22.97 -27.46
C ILE A 257 -5.01 -23.51 -27.56
N ASP A 258 -4.84 -24.79 -27.20
CA ASP A 258 -3.59 -25.51 -27.20
C ASP A 258 -2.69 -25.14 -28.40
N LEU A 259 -1.59 -24.44 -28.13
CA LEU A 259 -0.45 -24.26 -29.03
C LEU A 259 0.42 -25.53 -29.13
N TRP A 260 -0.20 -26.71 -28.97
CA TRP A 260 0.47 -28.01 -28.94
C TRP A 260 -0.16 -28.99 -29.93
N ASP A 261 -0.35 -28.54 -31.18
CA ASP A 261 -0.33 -29.43 -32.34
C ASP A 261 1.01 -29.23 -33.06
N TYR A 262 2.05 -29.92 -32.60
CA TYR A 262 3.21 -30.24 -33.43
C TYR A 262 3.48 -31.74 -33.27
N ASP A 263 3.23 -32.45 -34.37
CA ASP A 263 3.51 -33.87 -34.62
C ASP A 263 4.95 -34.29 -34.24
#